data_AF-A0A2V7VWX3-F1
#
_entry.id   AF-A0A2V7VWX3-F1
#
_cell.length_a   1.000
_cell.length_b   1.000
_cell.length_c   1.000
_cell.angle_alpha   90.00
_cell.angle_beta   90.00
_cell.angle_gamma   90.00
#
_symmetry.space_group_name_H-M   'P 1'
#
loop_
_entity.id
_entity.type
_entity.pdbx_description
1 polymer ?
#
loop_
_entity_poly.entity_id
_entity_poly.type
_entity_poly.pdbx_seq_one_letter_code
_entity_poly.pdbx_strand_id
1 'polypeptide(L)'
;APKIEKTKTSKADLIASLKDAFAYCDKAYDGMTDASGSETVKLFGGDTRKRDVLTVNNMHSVEHYGNIVTYLRLKNIVPPSSEQGATPKP
;
A
#
# COMPACT_ATOMS: atom_id res chain seq x y z
N ALA A 1 10.43 -1.03 12.59
CA ALA A 1 9.01 -0.80 12.23
C ALA A 1 8.13 -1.09 13.44
N PRO A 2 6.99 -0.40 13.61
CA PRO A 2 6.01 -0.73 14.65
C PRO A 2 5.49 -2.17 14.45
N LYS A 3 5.36 -2.93 15.54
CA LYS A 3 4.93 -4.36 15.54
C LYS A 3 3.40 -4.48 15.45
N ILE A 4 2.78 -3.76 14.53
CA ILE A 4 1.32 -3.65 14.39
C ILE A 4 0.69 -5.03 14.24
N GLU A 5 1.27 -5.86 13.38
CA GLU A 5 0.84 -7.21 13.05
C GLU A 5 0.85 -8.18 14.24
N LYS A 6 1.58 -7.86 15.31
CA LYS A 6 1.68 -8.67 16.53
C LYS A 6 0.86 -8.14 17.70
N THR A 7 0.43 -6.88 17.64
CA THR A 7 -0.08 -6.15 18.81
C THR A 7 -1.46 -5.53 18.62
N LYS A 8 -1.93 -5.37 17.38
CA LYS A 8 -3.23 -4.77 17.05
C LYS A 8 -4.13 -5.79 16.37
N THR A 9 -5.33 -6.00 16.91
CA THR A 9 -6.31 -6.98 16.38
C THR A 9 -7.69 -6.40 16.13
N SER A 10 -8.02 -5.24 16.71
CA SER A 10 -9.32 -4.61 16.49
C SER A 10 -9.39 -3.95 15.10
N LYS A 11 -10.58 -3.94 14.49
CA LYS A 11 -10.81 -3.27 13.20
C LYS A 11 -10.43 -1.78 13.28
N ALA A 12 -10.75 -1.11 14.38
CA ALA A 12 -10.44 0.30 14.58
C ALA A 12 -8.94 0.57 14.61
N ASP A 13 -8.18 -0.24 15.38
CA ASP A 13 -6.72 -0.13 15.43
C ASP A 13 -6.06 -0.38 14.07
N LEU A 14 -6.53 -1.40 13.34
CA LEU A 14 -5.99 -1.74 12.02
C LEU A 14 -6.28 -0.64 11.00
N ILE A 15 -7.48 -0.05 11.00
CA ILE A 15 -7.81 1.08 10.13
C ILE A 15 -6.94 2.31 10.46
N ALA A 16 -6.76 2.63 11.74
CA ALA A 16 -5.90 3.75 12.14
C ALA A 16 -4.45 3.50 11.69
N SER A 17 -3.92 2.31 11.94
CA SER A 17 -2.55 1.95 11.55
C SER A 17 -2.36 1.99 10.03
N LEU A 18 -3.37 1.58 9.26
CA LEU A 18 -3.33 1.65 7.80
C LEU A 18 -3.33 3.10 7.30
N LYS A 19 -4.10 4.00 7.92
CA LYS A 19 -4.07 5.44 7.61
C LYS A 19 -2.71 6.06 7.91
N ASP A 20 -2.10 5.71 9.04
CA ASP A 20 -0.76 6.19 9.39
C ASP A 20 0.29 5.70 8.39
N ALA A 21 0.17 4.45 7.91
CA ALA A 21 1.03 3.91 6.87
C ALA A 21 0.88 4.67 5.53
N PHE A 22 -0.35 4.99 5.12
CA PHE A 22 -0.58 5.83 3.93
C PHE A 22 0.01 7.23 4.10
N ALA A 23 -0.24 7.91 5.23
CA ALA A 23 0.31 9.24 5.48
C ALA A 23 1.85 9.27 5.52
N TYR A 24 2.48 8.16 5.94
CA TYR A 24 3.93 7.99 5.83
C TYR A 24 4.39 7.84 4.38
N CYS A 25 3.71 6.97 3.61
CA CYS A 25 3.99 6.76 2.20
C CYS A 25 3.82 8.05 1.40
N ASP A 26 2.71 8.77 1.56
CA ASP A 26 2.40 10.01 0.85
C ASP A 26 3.55 11.00 0.94
N LYS A 27 4.11 11.23 2.13
CA LYS A 27 5.29 12.09 2.32
C LYS A 27 6.52 11.62 1.53
N ALA A 28 6.73 10.31 1.44
CA ALA A 28 7.87 9.74 0.70
C ALA A 28 7.68 9.85 -0.82
N TYR A 29 6.45 9.68 -1.32
CA TYR A 29 6.14 9.87 -2.74
C TYR A 29 6.14 11.35 -3.12
N ASP A 30 5.49 12.22 -2.35
CA ASP A 30 5.39 13.67 -2.60
C ASP A 30 6.75 14.37 -2.49
N GLY A 31 7.63 13.87 -1.62
CA GLY A 31 8.99 14.38 -1.47
C GLY A 31 9.97 13.91 -2.56
N MET A 32 9.54 13.03 -3.48
CA MET A 32 10.41 12.50 -4.52
C MET A 32 10.54 13.50 -5.69
N THR A 33 11.78 13.79 -6.07
CA THR A 33 12.12 14.56 -7.28
C THR A 33 12.89 13.68 -8.26
N ASP A 34 13.01 14.11 -9.53
CA ASP A 34 13.82 13.40 -10.53
C ASP A 34 15.28 13.23 -10.11
N ALA A 35 15.84 14.28 -9.48
CA ALA A 35 17.20 14.30 -8.97
C ALA A 35 17.36 13.28 -7.83
N SER A 36 16.55 13.40 -6.78
CA SER A 36 16.61 12.49 -5.63
C SER A 36 16.25 11.06 -6.01
N GLY A 37 15.37 10.86 -6.99
CA GLY A 37 14.93 9.54 -7.45
C GLY A 37 16.05 8.72 -8.11
N SER A 38 17.07 9.40 -8.63
CA SER A 38 18.24 8.77 -9.25
C SER A 38 19.34 8.40 -8.26
N GLU A 39 19.26 8.89 -7.01
CA GLU A 39 20.20 8.53 -5.95
C GLU A 39 20.05 7.05 -5.56
N THR A 40 21.17 6.44 -5.20
CA THR A 40 21.21 5.03 -4.77
C THR A 40 21.08 4.92 -3.26
N VAL A 41 20.27 3.96 -2.82
CA VAL A 41 20.13 3.52 -1.43
C VAL A 41 20.24 2.00 -1.35
N LYS A 42 20.40 1.47 -0.13
CA LYS A 42 20.39 0.03 0.10
C LYS A 42 18.95 -0.48 0.26
N LEU A 43 18.56 -1.44 -0.57
CA LEU A 43 17.32 -2.21 -0.43
C LEU A 43 17.68 -3.70 -0.36
N PHE A 44 17.28 -4.38 0.72
CA PHE A 44 17.62 -5.79 0.98
C PHE A 44 19.13 -6.11 0.83
N GLY A 45 20.00 -5.14 1.16
CA GLY A 45 21.45 -5.26 1.06
C GLY A 45 22.04 -4.92 -0.32
N GLY A 46 21.21 -4.83 -1.37
CA GLY A 46 21.61 -4.41 -2.72
C GLY A 46 21.51 -2.90 -2.93
N ASP A 47 22.31 -2.37 -3.85
CA ASP A 47 22.17 -0.99 -4.32
C ASP A 47 20.95 -0.85 -5.23
N THR A 48 20.09 0.13 -4.96
CA THR A 48 18.85 0.36 -5.70
C THR A 48 18.56 1.85 -5.76
N ARG A 49 18.07 2.36 -6.89
CA ARG A 49 17.70 3.77 -7.00
C ARG A 49 16.49 4.06 -6.11
N LYS A 50 16.43 5.22 -5.48
CA LYS A 50 15.32 5.59 -4.57
C LYS A 50 13.95 5.43 -5.22
N ARG A 51 13.80 5.81 -6.50
CA ARG A 51 12.54 5.63 -7.23
C ARG A 51 12.17 4.15 -7.41
N ASP A 52 13.16 3.28 -7.61
CA ASP A 52 12.94 1.85 -7.81
C ASP A 52 12.52 1.18 -6.49
N VAL A 53 12.97 1.70 -5.34
CA VAL A 53 12.47 1.28 -4.02
C VAL A 53 10.97 1.58 -3.88
N LEU A 54 10.52 2.76 -4.32
CA LEU A 54 9.09 3.11 -4.31
C LEU A 54 8.29 2.21 -5.27
N THR A 55 8.85 1.89 -6.45
CA THR A 55 8.25 0.92 -7.37
C THR A 55 8.07 -0.45 -6.71
N VAL A 56 9.07 -0.95 -5.99
CA VAL A 56 8.96 -2.22 -5.23
C VAL A 56 7.86 -2.15 -4.20
N ASN A 57 7.76 -1.06 -3.43
CA ASN A 57 6.68 -0.88 -2.46
C ASN A 57 5.29 -0.93 -3.12
N ASN A 58 5.14 -0.26 -4.27
CA ASN A 58 3.89 -0.27 -5.02
C ASN A 58 3.53 -1.69 -5.51
N MET A 59 4.46 -2.38 -6.15
CA MET A 59 4.22 -3.75 -6.65
C MET A 59 3.88 -4.74 -5.53
N HIS A 60 4.58 -4.67 -4.41
CA HIS A 60 4.27 -5.49 -3.22
C HIS A 60 2.85 -5.20 -2.68
N SER A 61 2.41 -3.94 -2.73
CA SER A 61 1.05 -3.57 -2.33
C SER A 61 0.00 -4.17 -3.27
N VAL A 62 0.28 -4.22 -4.58
CA VAL A 62 -0.59 -4.85 -5.58
C VAL A 62 -0.69 -6.36 -5.36
N GLU A 63 0.43 -7.03 -5.08
CA GLU A 63 0.45 -8.46 -4.75
C GLU A 63 -0.44 -8.76 -3.52
N HIS A 64 -0.27 -7.98 -2.44
CA HIS A 64 -1.12 -8.11 -1.25
C HIS A 64 -2.59 -7.76 -1.50
N TYR A 65 -2.87 -6.80 -2.39
CA TYR A 65 -4.25 -6.51 -2.79
C TYR A 65 -4.92 -7.73 -3.46
N GLY A 66 -4.18 -8.50 -4.27
CA GLY A 66 -4.64 -9.78 -4.83
C GLY A 66 -5.10 -10.78 -3.75
N ASN A 67 -4.38 -10.87 -2.63
CA ASN A 67 -4.77 -11.71 -1.50
C ASN A 67 -6.07 -11.21 -0.85
N ILE A 68 -6.21 -9.89 -0.65
CA ILE A 68 -7.41 -9.28 -0.08
C ILE A 68 -8.63 -9.54 -0.97
N VAL A 69 -8.47 -9.38 -2.29
CA VAL A 69 -9.52 -9.67 -3.28
C VAL A 69 -10.04 -11.11 -3.14
N THR A 70 -9.15 -12.08 -2.94
CA THR A 70 -9.53 -13.48 -2.69
C THR A 70 -10.35 -13.60 -1.40
N TYR A 71 -9.92 -12.98 -0.30
CA TYR A 71 -10.66 -13.02 0.97
C TYR A 71 -12.04 -12.37 0.91
N LEU A 72 -12.18 -11.25 0.19
CA LEU A 72 -13.47 -10.60 0.00
C LEU A 72 -14.45 -11.52 -0.73
N ARG A 73 -14.00 -12.16 -1.83
CA ARG A 73 -14.84 -13.08 -2.59
C ARG A 73 -15.21 -14.34 -1.80
N LEU A 74 -14.29 -14.91 -1.03
CA LEU A 74 -14.59 -16.03 -0.11
C LEU A 74 -15.63 -15.65 0.94
N LYS A 75 -15.78 -14.36 1.25
CA LYS A 75 -16.80 -13.80 2.15
C LYS A 75 -18.04 -13.27 1.41
N ASN A 76 -18.21 -13.60 0.14
CA ASN A 76 -19.30 -13.10 -0.71
C ASN A 76 -19.38 -11.57 -0.82
N ILE A 77 -18.24 -10.88 -0.71
CA ILE A 77 -18.13 -9.43 -0.90
C ILE A 77 -17.44 -9.18 -2.25
N VAL A 78 -18.06 -8.35 -3.10
CA VAL A 78 -17.43 -7.91 -4.35
C VAL A 78 -16.34 -6.89 -4.02
N PRO A 79 -15.10 -7.05 -4.51
CA PRO A 79 -14.06 -6.05 -4.29
C PRO A 79 -14.42 -4.70 -4.93
N PRO A 80 -14.21 -3.55 -4.25
CA PRO A 80 -14.62 -2.23 -4.76
C PRO A 80 -14.10 -1.88 -6.16
N SER A 81 -12.89 -2.32 -6.53
CA SER A 81 -12.31 -2.10 -7.87
C SER A 81 -13.03 -2.85 -9.00
N SER A 82 -13.87 -3.81 -8.65
CA SER A 82 -14.68 -4.63 -9.57
C SER A 82 -16.19 -4.53 -9.30
N GLU A 83 -16.59 -3.67 -8.38
CA GLU A 83 -18.00 -3.34 -8.18
C GLU A 83 -18.51 -2.55 -9.39
N GLN A 84 -19.78 -2.72 -9.74
CA GLN A 84 -20.41 -1.85 -10.73
C GLN A 84 -20.36 -0.42 -10.17
N GLY A 85 -19.68 0.48 -10.89
CA GLY A 85 -19.63 1.89 -10.51
C GLY A 85 -21.05 2.42 -10.31
N ALA A 86 -21.20 3.37 -9.39
CA ALA A 86 -22.48 4.03 -9.17
C ALA A 86 -22.98 4.56 -10.53
N THR A 87 -24.05 3.98 -11.05
CA THR A 87 -24.75 4.55 -12.19
C THR A 87 -25.19 5.95 -11.75
N PRO A 88 -24.86 7.01 -12.51
CA PRO A 88 -25.37 8.33 -12.21
C PRO A 88 -26.90 8.24 -12.09
N LYS A 89 -27.46 8.72 -10.98
CA LYS A 89 -28.91 8.83 -10.83
C LYS A 89 -29.42 9.76 -11.95
N PRO A 90 -30.49 9.40 -12.68
CA PRO A 90 -31.06 10.26 -13.71
C PRO A 90 -31.50 11.62 -13.17
#